data_AF-A0A7R9DRX1-F1
#
_entry.id   AF-A0A7R9DRX1-F1
#
_cell.length_a   1.000
_cell.length_b   1.000
_cell.length_c   1.000
_cell.angle_alpha   90.00
_cell.angle_beta   90.00
_cell.angle_gamma   90.00
#
_symmetry.space_group_name_H-M   'P 1'
#
loop_
_entity.id
_entity.type
_entity.pdbx_description
1 polymer ?
#
loop_
_entity_poly.entity_id
_entity_poly.type
_entity_poly.pdbx_seq_one_letter_code
_entity_poly.pdbx_strand_id
1 'polypeptide(L)'
;ILLLLLLFQEFLKKEFSHENIYFWVACERYRGLQGSLERKSAAREIFNRHLCLGALEPVNVDSHARQVTQEGLEEASQQLFLQAQKQIFNLMKFDSYPRFIKSALYKECMVRQLSGESVQYPVGNQELHIETSTAPSTPTSHSK
;
A
#
# COMPACT_ATOMS: atom_id res chain seq x y z
N ILE A 1 1.49 4.47 -10.97
CA ILE A 1 0.79 4.11 -9.71
C ILE A 1 1.57 3.07 -8.91
N LEU A 2 1.98 1.93 -9.49
CA LEU A 2 2.76 0.89 -8.77
C LEU A 2 4.06 1.42 -8.13
N LEU A 3 4.85 2.19 -8.87
CA LEU A 3 6.11 2.76 -8.38
C LEU A 3 5.93 3.63 -7.13
N LEU A 4 4.88 4.46 -7.11
CA LEU A 4 4.58 5.36 -6.00
C LEU A 4 4.22 4.59 -4.72
N LEU A 5 3.48 3.48 -4.86
CA LEU A 5 3.14 2.61 -3.74
C LEU A 5 4.37 1.89 -3.18
N LEU A 6 5.27 1.40 -4.05
CA LEU A 6 6.52 0.76 -3.62
C LEU A 6 7.44 1.75 -2.89
N LEU A 7 7.59 2.97 -3.43
CA LEU A 7 8.35 4.03 -2.75
C LEU A 7 7.74 4.39 -1.40
N PHE A 8 6.42 4.48 -1.33
CA PHE A 8 5.75 4.81 -0.09
C PHE A 8 5.92 3.71 0.95
N GLN A 9 5.84 2.44 0.55
CA GLN A 9 6.13 1.30 1.42
C GLN A 9 7.57 1.34 1.96
N GLU A 10 8.56 1.61 1.11
CA GLU A 10 9.96 1.72 1.57
C GLU A 10 10.19 2.93 2.48
N PHE A 11 9.50 4.04 2.22
CA PHE A 11 9.49 5.18 3.12
C PHE A 11 8.93 4.80 4.50
N LEU A 12 7.78 4.12 4.55
CA LEU A 12 7.16 3.71 5.81
C LEU A 12 8.00 2.68 6.58
N LYS A 13 8.73 1.79 5.89
CA LYS A 13 9.67 0.86 6.56
C LYS A 13 10.77 1.60 7.30
N LYS A 14 11.34 2.64 6.69
CA LYS A 14 12.38 3.48 7.32
C LYS A 14 11.87 4.24 8.54
N GLU A 15 10.57 4.51 8.58
CA GLU A 15 9.90 5.18 9.70
C GLU A 15 9.22 4.21 10.67
N PHE A 16 9.44 2.90 10.54
CA PHE A 16 8.80 1.86 11.37
C PHE A 16 7.26 1.99 11.42
N SER A 17 6.64 2.35 10.30
CA SER A 17 5.19 2.60 10.16
C SER A 17 4.54 1.86 8.98
N HIS A 18 5.20 0.80 8.49
CA HIS A 18 4.80 0.02 7.32
C HIS A 18 3.58 -0.86 7.55
N GLU A 19 3.27 -1.19 8.80
CA GLU A 19 2.06 -1.92 9.21
C GLU A 19 0.79 -1.20 8.73
N ASN A 20 0.80 0.13 8.64
CA ASN A 20 -0.33 0.93 8.19
C ASN A 20 -0.68 0.66 6.71
N ILE A 21 0.31 0.63 5.81
CA ILE A 21 0.06 0.37 4.40
C ILE A 21 -0.27 -1.12 4.15
N TYR A 22 0.35 -2.02 4.92
CA TYR A 22 0.07 -3.46 4.83
C TYR A 22 -1.36 -3.78 5.22
N PHE A 23 -1.81 -3.25 6.36
CA PHE A 23 -3.19 -3.37 6.80
C PHE A 23 -4.15 -2.79 5.75
N TRP A 24 -3.88 -1.58 5.25
CA TRP A 24 -4.75 -0.94 4.26
C TRP A 24 -4.89 -1.76 2.97
N VAL A 25 -3.77 -2.29 2.44
CA VAL A 25 -3.77 -3.17 1.25
C VAL A 25 -4.48 -4.50 1.53
N ALA A 26 -4.30 -5.07 2.72
CA ALA A 26 -4.99 -6.29 3.11
C ALA A 26 -6.52 -6.07 3.16
N CYS A 27 -6.99 -4.93 3.65
CA CYS A 27 -8.40 -4.55 3.63
C CYS A 27 -8.96 -4.38 2.20
N GLU A 28 -8.20 -3.77 1.29
CA GLU A 28 -8.62 -3.68 -0.13
C GLU A 28 -8.80 -5.06 -0.75
N ARG A 29 -7.83 -5.96 -0.54
CA ARG A 29 -7.88 -7.34 -1.05
C ARG A 29 -9.07 -8.10 -0.44
N TYR A 30 -9.25 -7.98 0.87
CA TYR A 30 -10.36 -8.59 1.60
C TYR A 30 -11.73 -8.19 1.03
N ARG A 31 -11.92 -6.90 0.72
CA ARG A 31 -13.18 -6.38 0.16
C ARG A 31 -13.50 -6.99 -1.22
N GLY A 32 -12.47 -7.36 -1.99
CA GLY A 32 -12.62 -8.03 -3.28
C GLY A 32 -13.03 -9.50 -3.19
N LEU A 33 -12.94 -10.13 -2.01
CA LEU A 33 -13.24 -11.55 -1.83
C LEU A 33 -14.74 -11.84 -1.96
N GLN A 34 -15.07 -12.84 -2.78
CA GLN A 34 -16.44 -13.28 -3.02
C GLN A 34 -16.81 -14.53 -2.20
N GLY A 35 -15.83 -15.40 -1.91
CA GLY A 35 -16.04 -16.64 -1.16
C GLY A 35 -16.23 -16.39 0.34
N SER A 36 -17.33 -16.87 0.92
CA SER A 36 -17.62 -16.70 2.36
C SER A 36 -16.54 -17.33 3.26
N LEU A 37 -16.11 -18.57 2.95
CA LEU A 37 -15.10 -19.26 3.75
C LEU A 37 -13.72 -18.57 3.66
N GLU A 38 -13.32 -18.21 2.44
CA GLU A 38 -12.09 -17.47 2.17
C GLU A 38 -12.08 -16.13 2.92
N ARG A 39 -13.20 -15.40 2.86
CA ARG A 39 -13.36 -14.11 3.53
C ARG A 39 -13.29 -14.26 5.05
N LYS A 40 -13.92 -15.27 5.66
CA LYS A 40 -13.79 -15.53 7.10
C LYS A 40 -12.34 -15.85 7.50
N SER A 41 -11.63 -16.63 6.69
CA SER A 41 -10.21 -16.93 6.93
C SER A 41 -9.36 -15.66 6.87
N ALA A 42 -9.52 -14.86 5.81
CA ALA A 42 -8.81 -13.60 5.63
C ALA A 42 -9.15 -12.58 6.74
N ALA A 43 -10.41 -12.51 7.17
CA ALA A 43 -10.83 -11.64 8.27
C ALA A 43 -10.06 -11.95 9.56
N ARG A 44 -9.96 -13.24 9.93
CA ARG A 44 -9.22 -13.67 11.12
C ARG A 44 -7.73 -13.41 11.00
N GLU A 45 -7.14 -13.64 9.82
CA GLU A 45 -5.72 -13.35 9.58
C GLU A 45 -5.42 -11.86 9.75
N ILE A 46 -6.18 -10.98 9.10
CA ILE A 46 -6.00 -9.53 9.16
C ILE A 46 -6.19 -9.04 10.60
N PHE A 47 -7.23 -9.52 11.30
CA PHE A 47 -7.48 -9.15 12.68
C PHE A 47 -6.34 -9.57 13.61
N ASN A 48 -5.86 -10.81 13.51
CA ASN A 48 -4.79 -11.32 14.38
C ASN A 48 -3.44 -10.65 14.11
N ARG A 49 -3.16 -10.27 12.86
CA ARG A 49 -1.90 -9.62 12.51
C ARG A 49 -1.86 -8.15 12.96
N HIS A 50 -2.99 -7.44 12.90
CA HIS A 50 -3.01 -5.98 13.01
C HIS A 50 -3.89 -5.37 14.11
N LEU A 51 -4.95 -6.05 14.56
CA LEU A 51 -5.99 -5.45 15.41
C LEU A 51 -6.18 -6.16 16.76
N CYS A 52 -5.79 -7.43 16.89
CA CYS A 52 -5.94 -8.14 18.15
C CYS A 52 -5.02 -7.56 19.23
N LEU A 53 -5.35 -7.85 20.49
CA LEU A 53 -4.46 -7.56 21.61
C LEU A 53 -3.20 -8.41 21.46
N GLY A 54 -2.03 -7.75 21.41
CA GLY A 54 -0.76 -8.43 21.18
C GLY A 54 -0.47 -8.77 19.72
N ALA A 55 -1.15 -8.12 18.77
CA ALA A 55 -0.85 -8.19 17.34
C ALA A 55 0.66 -7.94 17.07
N LEU A 56 1.22 -8.69 16.12
CA LEU A 56 2.63 -8.57 15.72
C LEU A 56 2.92 -7.25 15.00
N GLU A 57 1.95 -6.75 14.24
CA GLU A 57 2.05 -5.52 13.44
C GLU A 57 0.86 -4.60 13.76
N PRO A 58 0.75 -4.10 15.01
CA PRO A 58 -0.44 -3.42 15.49
C PRO A 58 -0.62 -2.05 14.80
N VAL A 59 -1.81 -1.81 14.26
CA VAL A 59 -2.14 -0.51 13.66
C VAL A 59 -2.83 0.42 14.67
N ASN A 60 -2.60 1.73 14.53
CA ASN A 60 -3.17 2.73 15.42
C ASN A 60 -4.62 3.09 15.03
N VAL A 61 -5.57 2.35 15.60
CA VAL A 61 -7.02 2.62 15.50
C VAL A 61 -7.64 2.78 16.88
N ASP A 62 -8.80 3.43 16.96
CA ASP A 62 -9.55 3.55 18.21
C ASP A 62 -10.12 2.19 18.68
N SER A 63 -10.48 2.11 19.96
CA SER A 63 -11.02 0.89 20.57
C SER A 63 -12.36 0.48 19.96
N HIS A 64 -13.17 1.44 19.53
CA HIS A 64 -14.49 1.18 18.96
C HIS A 64 -14.37 0.45 17.61
N ALA A 65 -13.49 0.90 16.72
CA ALA A 65 -13.22 0.26 15.43
C ALA A 65 -12.68 -1.17 15.61
N ARG A 66 -11.80 -1.40 16.59
CA ARG A 66 -11.35 -2.75 16.92
C ARG A 66 -12.49 -3.64 17.39
N GLN A 67 -13.34 -3.14 18.27
CA GLN A 67 -14.46 -3.91 18.82
C GLN A 67 -15.47 -4.29 17.74
N VAL A 68 -15.89 -3.33 16.90
CA VAL A 68 -16.78 -3.58 15.76
C VAL A 68 -16.21 -4.64 14.82
N THR A 69 -14.90 -4.57 14.54
CA THR A 69 -14.22 -5.58 13.72
C THR A 69 -14.23 -6.95 14.39
N GLN A 70 -13.97 -7.02 15.70
CA GLN A 70 -13.93 -8.28 16.45
C GLN A 70 -15.30 -8.96 16.48
N GLU A 71 -16.38 -8.21 16.73
CA GLU A 71 -17.75 -8.71 16.76
C GLU A 71 -18.23 -9.20 15.39
N GLY A 72 -17.75 -8.57 14.31
CA GLY A 72 -18.11 -8.92 12.94
C GLY A 72 -17.29 -10.06 12.30
N LEU A 73 -16.33 -10.67 13.01
CA LEU A 73 -15.45 -11.71 12.45
C LEU A 73 -16.20 -12.96 11.96
N GLU A 74 -17.29 -13.33 12.63
CA GLU A 74 -18.05 -14.52 12.27
C GLU A 74 -18.92 -14.31 11.04
N GLU A 75 -19.50 -13.12 10.87
CA GLU A 75 -20.25 -12.74 9.66
C GLU A 75 -19.29 -12.47 8.49
N ALA A 76 -18.14 -11.88 8.79
CA ALA A 76 -17.11 -11.48 7.83
C ALA A 76 -17.71 -10.74 6.63
N SER A 77 -18.44 -9.64 6.86
CA SER A 77 -19.00 -8.84 5.77
C SER A 77 -17.88 -8.20 4.93
N GLN A 78 -18.12 -7.87 3.66
CA GLN A 78 -17.13 -7.17 2.81
C GLN A 78 -16.72 -5.79 3.36
N GLN A 79 -17.53 -5.21 4.24
CA GLN A 79 -17.29 -3.91 4.85
C GLN A 79 -16.72 -4.00 6.28
N LEU A 80 -16.40 -5.20 6.76
CA LEU A 80 -15.93 -5.46 8.12
C LEU A 80 -14.83 -4.48 8.58
N PHE A 81 -13.84 -4.22 7.73
CA PHE A 81 -12.70 -3.36 8.06
C PHE A 81 -12.86 -1.89 7.68
N LEU A 82 -14.01 -1.46 7.12
CA LEU A 82 -14.16 -0.13 6.51
C LEU A 82 -13.81 1.01 7.47
N GLN A 83 -14.26 0.92 8.72
CA GLN A 83 -13.99 1.93 9.75
C GLN A 83 -12.51 2.00 10.11
N ALA A 84 -11.91 0.87 10.46
CA ALA A 84 -10.49 0.77 10.79
C ALA A 84 -9.60 1.21 9.60
N GLN A 85 -9.93 0.75 8.40
CA GLN A 85 -9.23 1.11 7.16
C GLN A 85 -9.26 2.63 6.91
N LYS A 86 -10.39 3.29 7.16
CA LYS A 86 -10.51 4.75 7.01
C LYS A 86 -9.63 5.51 8.00
N GLN A 87 -9.51 5.04 9.24
CA GLN A 87 -8.62 5.65 10.25
C GLN A 87 -7.17 5.54 9.83
N ILE A 88 -6.73 4.36 9.40
CA ILE A 88 -5.35 4.14 8.94
C ILE A 88 -5.03 4.92 7.67
N PHE A 89 -5.99 5.01 6.73
CA PHE A 89 -5.85 5.88 5.58
C PHE A 89 -5.63 7.35 5.99
N ASN A 90 -6.43 7.87 6.91
CA ASN A 90 -6.29 9.25 7.39
C ASN A 90 -4.98 9.47 8.13
N LEU A 91 -4.56 8.51 8.97
CA LEU A 91 -3.28 8.54 9.66
C LEU A 91 -2.15 8.68 8.63
N MET A 92 -2.07 7.79 7.65
CA MET A 92 -1.05 7.87 6.59
C MET A 92 -1.15 9.17 5.80
N LYS A 93 -2.37 9.61 5.46
CA LYS A 93 -2.61 10.82 4.65
C LYS A 93 -2.14 12.10 5.35
N PHE A 94 -2.32 12.20 6.67
CA PHE A 94 -2.02 13.42 7.43
C PHE A 94 -0.66 13.40 8.12
N ASP A 95 -0.06 12.23 8.32
CA ASP A 95 1.23 12.09 9.00
C ASP A 95 2.37 11.70 8.05
N SER A 96 2.33 10.48 7.49
CA SER A 96 3.46 9.92 6.74
C SER A 96 3.53 10.44 5.30
N TYR A 97 2.37 10.64 4.65
CA TYR A 97 2.30 11.08 3.25
C TYR A 97 2.88 12.49 3.00
N PRO A 98 2.60 13.52 3.83
CA PRO A 98 3.21 14.84 3.66
C PRO A 98 4.73 14.82 3.84
N ARG A 99 5.26 13.91 4.66
CA ARG A 99 6.70 13.69 4.85
C ARG A 99 7.30 12.94 3.66
N PHE A 100 6.60 11.92 3.16
CA PHE A 100 6.99 11.16 1.97
C PHE A 100 7.21 12.05 0.75
N ILE A 101 6.27 12.92 0.40
CA ILE A 101 6.39 13.81 -0.77
C ILE A 101 7.53 14.84 -0.63
N LYS A 102 7.96 15.15 0.60
CA LYS A 102 9.09 16.05 0.88
C LYS A 102 10.42 15.31 0.98
N SER A 103 10.40 13.99 1.13
CA SER A 103 11.57 13.14 1.34
C SER A 103 12.51 13.16 0.14
N ALA A 104 13.81 12.95 0.42
CA ALA A 104 14.81 12.78 -0.63
C ALA A 104 14.46 11.60 -1.56
N LEU A 105 13.88 10.53 -1.00
CA LEU A 105 13.48 9.33 -1.72
C LEU A 105 12.47 9.63 -2.85
N TYR A 106 11.45 10.44 -2.58
CA TYR A 106 10.49 10.87 -3.60
C TYR A 106 11.12 11.83 -4.63
N LYS A 107 11.91 12.82 -4.17
CA LYS A 107 12.55 13.82 -5.04
C LYS A 107 13.53 13.19 -6.02
N GLU A 108 14.36 12.26 -5.55
CA GLU A 108 15.34 11.56 -6.36
C GLU A 108 14.67 10.69 -7.43
N CYS A 109 13.56 10.02 -7.09
CA CYS A 109 12.73 9.31 -8.06
C CYS A 109 12.24 10.23 -9.16
N MET A 110 11.67 11.38 -8.79
CA MET A 110 11.12 12.33 -9.74
C MET A 110 12.18 12.89 -10.69
N VAL A 111 13.39 13.17 -10.17
CA VAL A 111 14.51 13.66 -10.99
C VAL A 111 14.94 12.58 -11.99
N ARG A 112 15.14 11.33 -11.56
CA ARG A 112 15.53 10.23 -12.48
C ARG A 112 14.47 9.98 -13.55
N GLN A 113 13.20 10.05 -13.17
CA GLN A 113 12.08 9.83 -14.08
C GLN A 113 11.96 10.95 -15.14
N LEU A 114 12.32 12.19 -14.80
CA LEU A 114 12.40 13.30 -15.75
C LEU A 114 13.65 13.23 -16.64
N SER A 115 14.75 12.68 -16.14
CA SER A 115 16.00 12.48 -16.91
C SER A 115 15.97 11.27 -17.85
N GLY A 116 14.90 10.46 -17.82
CA GLY A 116 14.80 9.23 -18.63
C GLY A 116 15.72 8.09 -18.16
N GLU A 117 16.24 8.18 -16.94
CA GLU A 117 17.11 7.17 -16.36
C GLU A 117 16.28 6.00 -15.79
N SER A 118 16.76 4.77 -16.01
CA SER A 118 16.13 3.58 -15.43
C SER A 118 16.19 3.66 -13.90
N VAL A 119 15.02 3.69 -13.28
CA VAL A 119 14.89 3.82 -11.83
C VAL A 119 15.09 2.45 -11.18
N GLN A 120 16.32 2.14 -10.76
CA GLN A 120 16.63 0.96 -9.96
C GLN A 120 16.45 1.28 -8.47
N TYR A 121 15.45 0.66 -7.83
CA TYR A 121 15.35 0.66 -6.37
C TYR A 121 15.61 -0.74 -5.84
N PRO A 122 16.36 -0.88 -4.73
CA PRO A 122 16.46 -2.14 -4.02
C PRO A 122 15.10 -2.42 -3.35
N VAL A 123 14.23 -3.09 -4.09
CA VAL A 123 13.13 -3.87 -3.50
C VAL A 123 13.81 -5.09 -2.89
N GLY A 124 13.56 -5.37 -1.61
CA GLY A 124 14.16 -6.50 -0.91
C GLY A 124 14.27 -7.76 -1.79
N ASN A 125 15.49 -8.27 -1.92
CA ASN A 125 15.95 -9.49 -2.60
C ASN A 125 15.49 -9.78 -4.04
N GLN A 126 14.73 -8.93 -4.72
CA GLN A 126 14.39 -9.10 -6.14
C GLN A 126 14.41 -7.77 -6.90
N GLU A 127 15.29 -7.71 -7.90
CA GLU A 127 15.39 -6.62 -8.86
C GLU A 127 14.15 -6.61 -9.78
N LEU A 128 13.32 -5.57 -9.66
CA LEU A 128 12.26 -5.29 -10.64
C LEU A 128 12.82 -4.36 -11.73
N HIS A 129 13.14 -4.94 -12.89
CA HIS A 129 13.46 -4.18 -14.09
C HIS A 129 12.15 -3.65 -14.69
N ILE A 130 11.96 -2.32 -14.70
CA ILE A 130 10.85 -1.70 -15.42
C ILE A 130 11.45 -0.83 -16.52
N GLU A 131 11.40 -1.33 -17.76
CA GLU A 131 11.77 -0.56 -18.95
C GLU A 131 10.77 0.57 -19.17
N THR A 132 11.24 1.81 -19.07
CA THR A 132 10.50 2.99 -19.49
C THR A 132 10.71 3.18 -20.99
N SER A 133 9.80 2.62 -21.80
CA SER A 133 9.75 2.91 -23.24
C SER A 133 9.30 4.36 -23.46
N THR A 134 10.28 5.23 -23.71
CA THR A 134 10.06 6.54 -24.35
C THR A 134 11.17 6.78 -25.37
N ALA A 135 10.87 6.54 -26.64
CA ALA A 135 11.58 7.19 -27.76
C ALA A 135 10.67 7.30 -29.01
N PRO A 136 10.84 8.35 -29.83
CA PRO A 136 9.87 8.81 -30.82
C PRO A 136 10.06 8.16 -32.20
N SER A 137 8.96 7.79 -32.86
CA SER A 137 8.99 7.40 -34.28
C SER A 137 9.03 8.64 -35.17
N THR A 138 10.19 8.94 -35.75
CA THR A 138 10.37 9.84 -36.89
C THR A 138 9.51 9.39 -38.08
N PRO A 139 8.80 10.29 -38.81
CA PRO A 139 8.21 9.93 -40.08
C PRO A 139 9.27 9.97 -41.18
N THR A 140 9.51 8.81 -41.78
CA THR A 140 10.32 8.63 -43.00
C THR A 140 9.64 9.33 -44.18
N SER A 141 10.42 10.08 -44.96
CA SER A 141 9.97 10.62 -46.24
C SER A 141 9.65 9.49 -47.22
N HIS A 142 8.57 9.63 -47.98
CA HIS A 142 8.45 8.97 -49.27
C HIS A 142 7.84 9.93 -50.28
N SER A 143 8.72 10.38 -51.18
CA SER A 143 8.39 10.87 -52.51
C SER A 143 7.60 9.82 -53.29
N LYS A 144 6.53 10.26 -53.96
CA LYS A 144 6.25 10.00 -55.37
C LYS A 144 5.20 10.98 -55.86
#